data_AF-A0A7J3SAL2-F1
#
_entry.id   AF-A0A7J3SAL2-F1
#
_cell.length_a   1.000
_cell.length_b   1.000
_cell.length_c   1.000
_cell.angle_alpha   90.00
_cell.angle_beta   90.00
_cell.angle_gamma   90.00
#
_symmetry.space_group_name_H-M   'P 1'
#
loop_
_entity.id
_entity.type
_entity.pdbx_description
1 polymer ?
#
loop_
_entity_poly.entity_id
_entity_poly.type
_entity_poly.pdbx_seq_one_letter_code
_entity_poly.pdbx_strand_id
1 'polypeptide(L)' 'MIPGMGMNPKQLKQMQRAMKQMGMEMKDLKGVKEVIIRLKDKDIIIKNPKV' A
#
# COMPACT_ATOMS: atom_id res chain seq x y z
N MET A 1 15.43 1.46 -20.90
CA MET A 1 14.97 1.63 -19.50
C MET A 1 15.73 0.63 -18.65
N ILE A 2 16.76 1.06 -17.91
CA ILE A 2 17.61 0.16 -17.11
C ILE A 2 17.10 0.20 -15.67
N PRO A 3 16.63 -0.93 -15.10
CA PRO A 3 16.19 -0.99 -13.71
C PRO A 3 17.42 -1.08 -12.82
N GLY A 4 17.80 0.02 -12.18
CA GLY A 4 19.01 0.05 -11.33
C GLY A 4 19.49 1.44 -10.92
N MET A 5 19.01 2.51 -11.55
CA MET A 5 19.29 3.87 -11.10
C MET A 5 18.29 4.21 -9.99
N GLY A 6 18.71 4.00 -8.74
CA GLY A 6 17.90 4.22 -7.54
C GLY A 6 17.12 5.54 -7.64
N MET A 7 15.83 5.49 -7.30
CA MET A 7 14.94 6.65 -7.35
C MET A 7 15.66 7.88 -6.79
N ASN A 8 15.80 8.91 -7.63
CA ASN A 8 16.44 10.16 -7.22
C ASN A 8 15.73 10.66 -5.94
N PRO A 9 16.44 10.98 -4.83
CA PRO A 9 15.82 11.31 -3.54
C PRO A 9 14.76 12.43 -3.62
N LYS A 10 14.83 13.31 -4.63
CA LYS A 10 13.80 14.31 -4.91
C LYS A 10 12.47 13.70 -5.40
N GLN A 11 12.52 12.68 -6.27
CA GLN A 11 11.34 11.97 -6.75
C GLN A 11 10.70 11.14 -5.63
N LEU A 12 11.51 10.50 -4.78
CA LEU A 12 11.03 9.81 -3.57
C LEU A 12 10.29 10.76 -2.63
N LYS A 13 10.84 11.95 -2.37
CA LYS A 13 10.17 12.98 -1.54
C LYS A 13 8.90 13.53 -2.19
N GLN A 14 8.88 13.71 -3.52
CA GLN A 14 7.67 14.09 -4.24
C GLN A 14 6.60 13.01 -4.14
N MET A 15 6.97 11.75 -4.31
CA MET A 15 6.07 10.61 -4.20
C MET A 15 5.51 10.49 -2.78
N GLN A 16 6.34 10.64 -1.75
CA GLN A 16 5.89 10.66 -0.34
C GLN A 16 4.92 11.81 -0.07
N ARG A 17 5.19 13.02 -0.60
CA ARG A 17 4.27 14.16 -0.47
C ARG A 17 2.95 13.93 -1.19
N ALA A 18 2.99 13.36 -2.39
CA ALA A 18 1.80 13.00 -3.15
C ALA A 18 0.97 11.92 -2.44
N MET A 19 1.61 10.89 -1.88
CA MET A 19 0.95 9.86 -1.06
C MET A 19 0.26 10.47 0.17
N LYS A 20 0.94 11.39 0.86
CA LYS A 20 0.36 12.12 1.99
C LYS A 20 -0.81 13.02 1.59
N GLN A 21 -0.73 13.70 0.44
CA GLN A 21 -1.82 14.54 -0.08
C GLN A 21 -3.05 13.71 -0.51
N MET A 22 -2.83 12.49 -1.00
CA MET A 22 -3.90 11.54 -1.29
C MET A 22 -4.54 10.94 -0.03
N GLY A 23 -4.11 11.35 1.17
CA GLY A 23 -4.66 10.86 2.44
C GLY A 23 -4.33 9.39 2.74
N MET A 24 -3.36 8.80 2.02
CA MET A 24 -2.91 7.45 2.25
C MET A 24 -1.95 7.43 3.45
N GLU A 25 -2.46 7.05 4.62
CA GLU A 25 -1.62 6.69 5.76
C GLU A 25 -1.10 5.27 5.59
N MET A 26 0.23 5.11 5.54
CA MET A 26 0.87 3.80 5.71
C MET A 26 0.83 3.45 7.20
N LYS A 27 -0.13 2.60 7.58
CA LYS A 27 -0.22 2.00 8.93
C LYS A 27 0.03 0.51 8.79
N ASP A 28 1.19 0.04 9.28
CA ASP A 28 1.46 -1.38 9.42
C ASP A 28 0.56 -1.97 10.53
N LEU A 29 -0.32 -2.89 10.15
CA LEU A 29 -1.19 -3.63 11.06
C LEU A 29 -0.57 -5.00 11.35
N LYS A 30 0.08 -5.12 12.51
CA LYS A 30 0.67 -6.39 12.95
C LYS A 30 -0.41 -7.34 13.48
N GLY A 31 -0.32 -8.61 13.09
CA GLY A 31 -1.16 -9.69 13.65
C GLY A 31 -2.54 -9.84 13.00
N VAL A 32 -2.75 -9.28 11.81
CA VAL A 32 -4.01 -9.46 11.07
C VAL A 32 -4.14 -10.92 10.62
N LYS A 33 -5.22 -11.58 11.05
CA LYS A 33 -5.51 -12.97 10.68
C LYS A 33 -6.15 -13.09 9.31
N GLU A 34 -7.05 -12.17 8.98
CA GLU A 34 -7.83 -12.22 7.74
C GLU A 34 -8.30 -10.81 7.34
N VAL A 35 -8.35 -10.56 6.03
CA VAL A 35 -8.97 -9.38 5.41
C VAL A 35 -10.12 -9.86 4.55
N ILE A 36 -11.30 -9.28 4.78
CA ILE A 36 -12.52 -9.58 4.00
C ILE A 36 -12.91 -8.31 3.25
N ILE A 37 -12.83 -8.36 1.92
CA ILE A 37 -13.34 -7.31 1.04
C ILE A 37 -14.72 -7.71 0.59
N ARG A 38 -15.74 -7.04 1.14
CA ARG A 38 -17.14 -7.27 0.79
C ARG A 38 -17.49 -6.54 -0.49
N LEU A 39 -17.80 -7.30 -1.53
CA LEU A 39 -18.40 -6.77 -2.76
C LEU A 39 -19.89 -7.04 -2.73
N LYS A 40 -20.64 -6.37 -3.61
CA LYS A 40 -22.10 -6.47 -3.67
C LYS A 40 -22.60 -7.91 -3.80
N ASP A 41 -21.86 -8.73 -4.54
CA ASP A 41 -22.30 -10.07 -4.94
C ASP A 41 -21.42 -11.19 -4.38
N LYS A 42 -20.29 -10.85 -3.75
CA LYS A 42 -19.32 -11.83 -3.22
C LYS A 42 -18.33 -11.20 -2.24
N ASP A 43 -17.78 -12.03 -1.38
CA ASP A 43 -16.70 -11.64 -0.48
C ASP A 43 -15.36 -12.17 -1.00
N ILE A 44 -14.31 -11.33 -1.01
CA ILE A 44 -12.93 -11.76 -1.26
C ILE A 44 -12.23 -11.88 0.10
N ILE A 45 -11.75 -13.08 0.40
CA ILE A 45 -11.14 -13.42 1.69
C ILE A 45 -9.64 -13.62 1.48
N ILE A 46 -8.82 -12.83 2.16
CA ILE A 46 -7.36 -12.92 2.15
C ILE A 46 -6.91 -13.35 3.54
N LYS A 47 -6.39 -14.58 3.65
CA LYS A 47 -5.88 -15.16 4.91
C LYS A 47 -4.40 -14.83 5.09
N ASN A 48 -3.98 -14.55 6.32
CA ASN A 48 -2.63 -14.09 6.69
C ASN A 48 -2.09 -12.93 5.81
N PRO A 49 -2.86 -11.83 5.68
CA PRO A 49 -2.41 -10.70 4.89
C PRO A 49 -1.28 -9.96 5.59
N LYS A 50 -0.38 -9.38 4.80
CA LYS A 50 0.60 -8.39 5.28
C LYS A 50 0.04 -7.02 4.93
N VAL A 51 -0.43 -6.30 5.95
CA VAL A 51 -1.14 -5.02 5.84
C VAL A 51 -0.60 -4.01 6.83
#